data_AF-A0A975I2P4-F1
#
_entry.id   AF-A0A975I2P4-F1
#
_cell.length_a   1.000
_cell.length_b   1.000
_cell.length_c   1.000
_cell.angle_alpha   90.00
_cell.angle_beta   90.00
_cell.angle_gamma   90.00
#
_symmetry.space_group_name_H-M   'P 1'
#
loop_
_entity.id
_entity.type
_entity.pdbx_description
1 polymer ?
#
loop_
_entity_poly.entity_id
_entity_poly.type
_entity_poly.pdbx_seq_one_letter_code
_entity_poly.pdbx_strand_id
1 'polypeptide(L)' 'MPRFPLQDVSMICLDPNAAFSRSKPMVSHIRWHSRQLVRRIVQWESNFADGKDDGSKTDTAAEFVEGESIGAVKR' A
#
# COMPACT_ATOMS: atom_id res chain seq x y z
N MET A 1 19.95 2.57 14.70
CA MET A 1 18.57 2.07 14.49
C MET A 1 18.45 0.72 15.18
N PRO A 2 17.40 0.48 16.00
CA PRO A 2 17.21 -0.83 16.60
C PRO A 2 16.94 -1.86 15.51
N ARG A 3 17.63 -2.99 15.56
CA ARG A 3 17.46 -4.11 14.65
C ARG A 3 16.47 -5.07 15.31
N PHE A 4 15.18 -4.91 15.03
CA PHE A 4 14.18 -5.87 15.50
C PHE A 4 14.43 -7.20 14.76
N PRO A 5 14.65 -8.32 15.47
CA PRO A 5 14.66 -9.62 14.82
C PRO A 5 13.25 -9.83 14.26
N LEU A 6 13.13 -10.00 12.94
CA LEU A 6 11.82 -10.15 12.27
C LEU A 6 11.01 -11.35 12.75
N GLN A 7 11.62 -12.20 13.58
CA GLN A 7 10.96 -13.34 14.20
C GLN A 7 10.04 -12.97 15.37
N ASP A 8 10.11 -11.73 15.86
CA ASP A 8 9.34 -11.28 17.03
C ASP A 8 8.19 -10.33 16.64
N VAL A 9 8.27 -9.71 15.46
CA VAL A 9 7.29 -8.73 14.98
C VAL A 9 6.98 -8.96 13.50
N SER A 10 5.71 -9.19 13.18
CA SER A 10 5.22 -9.18 11.80
C SER A 10 5.06 -7.76 11.27
N MET A 11 5.39 -7.54 10.00
CA MET A 11 5.29 -6.25 9.33
C MET A 11 4.61 -6.39 7.97
N ILE A 12 3.69 -5.46 7.69
CA ILE A 12 3.07 -5.26 6.37
C ILE A 12 3.24 -3.78 5.99
N CYS A 13 3.61 -3.50 4.74
CA CYS A 13 3.66 -2.14 4.22
C CYS A 13 2.43 -1.83 3.35
N LEU A 14 1.82 -0.66 3.51
CA LEU A 14 0.65 -0.27 2.72
C LEU A 14 1.01 0.18 1.30
N ASP A 15 2.25 0.60 1.08
CA ASP A 15 2.70 1.13 -0.21
C ASP A 15 3.69 0.18 -0.86
N PRO A 16 3.46 -0.23 -2.12
CA PRO A 16 4.39 -1.11 -2.82
C PRO A 16 5.67 -0.34 -3.16
N ASN A 17 6.82 -0.96 -2.89
CA ASN A 17 8.11 -0.41 -3.29
C ASN A 17 8.93 -1.47 -4.05
N ALA A 18 9.48 -1.09 -5.20
CA ALA A 18 10.34 -1.98 -5.99
C ALA A 18 11.55 -2.51 -5.20
N ALA A 19 12.01 -1.78 -4.18
CA ALA A 19 13.08 -2.21 -3.29
C ALA A 19 12.72 -3.47 -2.47
N PHE A 20 11.44 -3.79 -2.24
CA PHE A 20 11.04 -4.96 -1.47
C PHE A 20 11.43 -6.28 -2.12
N SER A 21 11.53 -6.32 -3.45
CA SER A 21 12.06 -7.49 -4.17
C SER A 21 13.51 -7.82 -3.82
N ARG A 22 14.24 -6.86 -3.24
CA ARG A 22 15.66 -6.96 -2.87
C ARG A 22 15.88 -6.86 -1.36
N SER A 23 14.82 -6.71 -0.56
CA SER A 23 14.95 -6.70 0.89
C SER A 23 15.11 -8.13 1.42
N LYS A 24 15.77 -8.26 2.58
CA LYS A 24 15.80 -9.50 3.34
C LYS A 24 15.29 -9.21 4.74
N PRO A 25 14.12 -9.72 5.13
CA PRO A 25 13.18 -10.54 4.36
C PRO A 25 12.47 -9.74 3.27
N MET A 26 11.85 -10.42 2.32
CA MET A 26 10.91 -9.78 1.40
C MET A 26 9.72 -9.22 2.19
N VAL A 27 9.38 -7.95 1.98
CA VAL A 27 8.33 -7.28 2.75
C VAL A 27 6.95 -7.60 2.16
N SER A 28 6.05 -8.16 2.97
CA SER A 28 4.62 -8.28 2.65
C SER A 28 4.02 -6.89 2.52
N HIS A 29 3.22 -6.64 1.48
CA HIS A 29 2.70 -5.30 1.21
C HIS A 29 1.36 -5.29 0.48
N ILE A 30 0.69 -4.13 0.48
CA ILE A 30 -0.52 -3.89 -0.30
C ILE A 30 -0.15 -3.30 -1.66
N ARG A 31 -0.70 -3.86 -2.72
CA ARG A 31 -0.63 -3.33 -4.08
C ARG A 31 -1.96 -2.72 -4.46
N TRP A 32 -1.97 -1.42 -4.68
CA TRP A 32 -3.15 -0.69 -5.15
C TRP A 32 -3.23 -0.71 -6.68
N HIS A 33 -4.45 -0.73 -7.22
CA HIS A 33 -4.65 -0.51 -8.65
C HIS A 33 -4.40 0.96 -9.03
N SER A 34 -3.11 1.34 -9.11
CA SER A 34 -2.62 2.73 -9.23
C SER A 34 -3.29 3.55 -10.33
N ARG A 35 -3.62 2.93 -11.47
CA ARG A 35 -4.33 3.59 -12.57
C ARG A 35 -5.70 4.14 -12.15
N GLN A 36 -6.42 3.44 -11.26
CA GLN A 36 -7.73 3.89 -10.79
C GLN A 36 -7.58 5.06 -9.80
N LEU A 37 -6.63 4.97 -8.87
CA LEU A 37 -6.32 6.05 -7.93
C LEU A 37 -5.90 7.33 -8.65
N VAL A 38 -4.91 7.25 -9.54
CA VAL A 38 -4.41 8.43 -10.28
C VAL A 38 -5.52 9.07 -11.09
N ARG A 39 -6.33 8.26 -11.79
CA ARG A 39 -7.48 8.79 -12.55
C ARG A 39 -8.49 9.51 -11.66
N ARG A 40 -8.80 8.96 -10.49
CA ARG A 40 -9.74 9.57 -9.56
C ARG A 40 -9.22 10.92 -9.03
N ILE A 41 -7.93 10.99 -8.69
CA ILE A 41 -7.27 12.21 -8.21
C ILE A 41 -7.27 13.28 -9.30
N VAL A 42 -6.86 12.94 -10.52
CA VAL A 42 -6.85 13.88 -11.66
C VAL A 42 -8.27 14.38 -11.97
N GLN A 43 -9.26 13.49 -11.92
CA GLN A 43 -10.67 13.88 -12.14
C GLN A 43 -11.18 14.79 -11.03
N TRP A 44 -10.82 14.51 -9.78
CA TRP A 44 -11.18 15.35 -8.64
C TRP A 44 -10.60 16.75 -8.78
N GLU A 45 -9.31 16.85 -9.14
CA GLU A 45 -8.64 18.13 -9.38
C GLU A 45 -9.31 18.92 -10.50
N SER A 46 -9.65 18.26 -11.62
CA SER A 46 -10.36 18.90 -12.73
C SER A 46 -11.75 19.40 -12.31
N ASN A 47 -12.49 18.62 -11.52
CA ASN A 47 -13.80 19.04 -11.01
C ASN A 47 -13.68 20.24 -10.07
N PHE A 48 -12.69 20.22 -9.18
CA PHE A 48 -12.39 21.32 -8.28
C PHE A 48 -12.03 22.61 -9.05
N ALA A 49 -11.19 22.51 -10.08
CA ALA A 49 -10.82 23.64 -10.93
C ALA A 49 -12.03 24.25 -11.67
N ASP A 50 -13.00 23.41 -12.05
CA ASP A 50 -14.25 23.84 -12.67
C ASP A 50 -15.30 24.38 -11.67
N GLY A 51 -14.98 24.41 -10.37
CA GLY A 51 -15.92 24.80 -9.30
C GLY A 51 -17.03 23.78 -9.05
N LYS A 52 -16.87 22.54 -9.50
CA LYS A 52 -17.81 21.45 -9.25
C LYS A 52 -17.52 20.83 -7.89
N ASP A 53 -18.55 20.63 -7.09
CA ASP A 53 -18.45 19.81 -5.89
C ASP A 53 -18.29 18.34 -6.28
N ASP A 54 -17.27 17.69 -5.74
CA ASP A 54 -16.94 16.29 -5.99
C ASP A 54 -16.63 15.57 -4.67
N GLY A 55 -17.68 15.39 -3.86
CA GLY A 55 -17.66 14.61 -2.62
C GLY A 55 -17.78 13.09 -2.83
N SER A 56 -17.72 12.60 -4.08
CA SER A 56 -17.91 11.19 -4.36
C SER A 56 -16.73 10.36 -3.84
N LYS A 57 -17.02 9.33 -3.03
CA LYS A 57 -16.03 8.36 -2.58
C LYS A 57 -15.96 7.22 -3.59
N THR A 58 -14.75 6.86 -3.99
CA THR A 58 -14.51 5.74 -4.90
C THR A 58 -13.65 4.72 -4.19
N ASP A 59 -14.17 3.49 -4.09
CA ASP A 59 -13.38 2.38 -3.58
C ASP A 59 -12.37 1.95 -4.65
N THR A 60 -11.12 1.78 -4.26
CA THR A 60 -10.06 1.26 -5.14
C THR A 60 -9.70 -0.14 -4.70
N ALA A 61 -9.75 -1.08 -5.64
CA ALA A 61 -9.27 -2.44 -5.41
C ALA A 61 -7.79 -2.44 -4.98
N ALA A 62 -7.51 -3.24 -3.96
CA ALA A 62 -6.18 -3.46 -3.42
C ALA A 62 -5.94 -4.95 -3.24
N GLU A 63 -4.70 -5.38 -3.44
CA GLU A 63 -4.28 -6.77 -3.33
C GLU A 63 -3.21 -6.89 -2.25
N PHE A 64 -3.34 -7.90 -1.41
CA PHE A 64 -2.27 -8.27 -0.50
C PHE A 64 -1.23 -9.13 -1.23
N VAL A 65 0.01 -8.66 -1.23
CA VAL A 65 1.17 -9.35 -1.77
C VAL A 65 1.96 -9.92 -0.60
N GLU A 66 1.95 -11.24 -0.48
CA GLU A 66 2.64 -11.95 0.59
C GLU A 66 4.16 -11.92 0.38
N GLY A 67 4.88 -11.63 1.46
CA GLY A 67 6.32 -11.73 1.58
C GLY A 67 6.70 -12.55 2.82
N GLU A 68 7.95 -12.44 3.24
CA GLU A 68 8.54 -13.20 4.35
C GLU A 68 8.52 -12.43 5.68
N SER A 69 7.95 -11.21 5.69
CA SER A 69 7.91 -10.35 6.87
C SER A 69 6.71 -10.60 7.80
N ILE A 70 5.88 -11.59 7.50
CA ILE A 70 4.75 -12.01 8.33
C ILE A 70 5.00 -13.43 8.86
N GLY A 71 4.59 -13.68 10.09
CA GLY A 71 4.75 -14.99 10.71
C GLY A 71 3.79 -15.19 11.87
N ALA A 72 3.53 -16.45 12.21
CA ALA A 72 2.72 -16.78 13.37
C ALA A 72 3.42 -16.33 14.66
N VAL A 73 2.63 -15.88 15.64
CA VAL A 73 3.14 -15.57 16.98
C VAL A 73 3.69 -16.85 17.60
N LYS A 74 4.95 -16.80 18.06
CA LYS A 74 5.57 -17.88 18.82
C LYS A 74 4.80 -18.04 20.14
N ARG A 75 4.35 -19.26 20.45
CA ARG A 75 3.67 -19.59 21.72
C ARG A 75 4.67 -19.83 22.83
#